data_AF-A0A7S3F4M9-F1
#
_entry.id   AF-A0A7S3F4M9-F1
#
_cell.length_a   1.000
_cell.length_b   1.000
_cell.length_c   1.000
_cell.angle_alpha   90.00
_cell.angle_beta   90.00
_cell.angle_gamma   90.00
#
_symmetry.space_group_name_H-M   'P 1'
#
loop_
_entity.id
_entity.type
_entity.pdbx_description
1 polymer ?
#
loop_
_entity_poly.entity_id
_entity_poly.type
_entity_poly.pdbx_seq_one_letter_code
_entity_poly.pdbx_strand_id
1 'polypeptide(L)'
;EQCGSERALLCIMLAKLQKMDPDVIVGHNIAGFDLEVLMHRMQACKAPQWHRVGRLRRGTFPKLGAPGQSGFGSGPSPMLLSCVSGRLLCDTYLGAKELLNSEVSYSLKALAENKLGESKIDMPPSDVQRSFDTAEGLVRLAESGVKDSWLSLAMMFYLNQLPLTRQQTALCGNVWSKTLSGQRAQRIEYLLLHEFHMRKHLVPDRLPKAERERVAKAAGMKK
;
A
#
# COMPACT_ATOMS: atom_id res chain seq x y z
N GLU A 1 15.03 -7.64 -19.46
CA GLU A 1 15.98 -6.58 -19.85
C GLU A 1 17.04 -6.47 -18.76
N GLN A 2 18.31 -6.60 -19.11
CA GLN A 2 19.41 -6.43 -18.16
C GLN A 2 19.64 -4.93 -17.92
N CYS A 3 19.82 -4.53 -16.65
CA CYS A 3 20.03 -3.13 -16.27
C CYS A 3 21.45 -2.98 -15.71
N GLY A 4 22.23 -2.02 -16.23
CA GLY A 4 23.60 -1.77 -15.76
C GLY A 4 23.70 -1.01 -14.43
N SER A 5 22.58 -0.51 -13.89
CA SER A 5 22.52 0.15 -12.58
C SER A 5 21.11 0.10 -12.01
N GLU A 6 21.00 0.25 -10.69
CA GLU A 6 19.69 0.41 -10.02
C GLU A 6 18.92 1.63 -10.54
N ARG A 7 19.63 2.74 -10.82
CA ARG A 7 19.01 3.92 -11.43
C ARG A 7 18.35 3.58 -12.77
N ALA A 8 19.01 2.80 -13.62
CA ALA A 8 18.44 2.36 -14.89
C ALA A 8 17.21 1.47 -14.68
N LEU A 9 17.27 0.55 -13.72
CA LEU A 9 16.15 -0.32 -13.34
C LEU A 9 14.92 0.49 -12.90
N LEU A 10 15.12 1.47 -12.01
CA LEU A 10 14.04 2.36 -11.55
C LEU A 10 13.45 3.19 -12.70
N CYS A 11 14.28 3.68 -13.61
CA CYS A 11 13.81 4.44 -14.78
C CYS A 11 12.96 3.57 -15.73
N ILE A 12 13.41 2.34 -15.99
CA ILE A 12 12.67 1.38 -16.84
C ILE A 12 11.35 1.00 -16.19
N MET A 13 11.35 0.75 -14.87
CA MET A 13 10.13 0.48 -14.12
C MET A 13 9.13 1.65 -14.25
N LEU A 14 9.58 2.90 -14.04
CA LEU A 14 8.73 4.09 -14.17
C LEU A 14 8.20 4.28 -15.60
N ALA A 15 9.02 4.02 -16.61
CA ALA A 15 8.62 4.10 -18.00
C ALA A 15 7.56 3.04 -18.33
N LYS A 16 7.72 1.79 -17.86
CA LYS A 16 6.73 0.72 -18.01
C LYS A 16 5.43 1.05 -17.29
N LEU A 17 5.52 1.55 -16.06
CA LEU A 17 4.35 1.95 -15.27
C LEU A 17 3.56 3.06 -15.97
N GLN A 18 4.24 4.06 -16.54
CA GLN A 18 3.57 5.13 -17.29
C GLN A 18 2.97 4.61 -18.61
N LYS A 19 3.66 3.70 -19.32
CA LYS A 19 3.15 3.13 -20.57
C LYS A 19 1.91 2.28 -20.35
N MET A 20 1.88 1.49 -19.27
CA MET A 20 0.71 0.66 -18.91
C MET A 20 -0.42 1.50 -18.29
N ASP A 21 -0.07 2.60 -17.61
CA ASP A 21 -0.96 3.49 -16.87
C ASP A 21 -2.05 2.79 -16.02
N PRO A 22 -1.70 1.86 -15.11
CA PRO A 22 -2.69 1.10 -14.35
C PRO A 22 -3.50 1.98 -13.39
N ASP A 23 -4.82 1.73 -13.33
CA ASP A 23 -5.70 2.35 -12.33
C ASP A 23 -5.49 1.78 -10.93
N VAL A 24 -5.14 0.50 -10.82
CA VAL A 24 -4.95 -0.22 -9.57
C VAL A 24 -3.56 -0.87 -9.55
N ILE A 25 -2.82 -0.63 -8.48
CA ILE A 25 -1.57 -1.31 -8.17
C ILE A 25 -1.85 -2.30 -7.05
N VAL A 26 -1.57 -3.59 -7.29
CA VAL A 26 -1.81 -4.69 -6.35
C VAL A 26 -0.49 -5.22 -5.84
N GLY A 27 -0.44 -5.59 -4.56
CA GLY A 27 0.68 -6.31 -3.97
C GLY A 27 0.44 -6.62 -2.50
N HIS A 28 1.49 -7.01 -1.79
CA HIS A 28 1.39 -7.48 -0.42
C HIS A 28 2.31 -6.67 0.49
N ASN A 29 1.73 -5.93 1.43
CA ASN A 29 2.44 -5.00 2.31
C ASN A 29 3.16 -3.85 1.56
N ILE A 30 2.63 -3.45 0.39
CA ILE A 30 3.18 -2.34 -0.39
C ILE A 30 3.17 -1.05 0.42
N ALA A 31 2.05 -0.79 1.08
CA ALA A 31 1.81 0.48 1.74
C ALA A 31 2.66 0.64 3.01
N GLY A 32 3.03 -0.48 3.64
CA GLY A 32 3.84 -0.55 4.86
C GLY A 32 5.33 -0.76 4.64
N PHE A 33 5.78 -1.17 3.44
CA PHE A 33 7.19 -1.45 3.19
C PHE A 33 7.64 -1.07 1.77
N ASP A 34 7.11 -1.72 0.72
CA ASP A 34 7.69 -1.62 -0.63
C ASP A 34 7.69 -0.19 -1.17
N LEU A 35 6.60 0.55 -0.96
CA LEU A 35 6.49 1.92 -1.44
C LEU A 35 7.51 2.85 -0.75
N GLU A 36 7.84 2.59 0.52
CA GLU A 36 8.78 3.41 1.27
C GLU A 36 10.19 3.18 0.77
N VAL A 37 10.57 1.90 0.63
CA VAL A 37 11.85 1.49 0.07
C VAL A 37 12.01 2.06 -1.34
N LEU A 38 11.01 1.86 -2.21
CA LEU A 38 11.02 2.35 -3.58
C LEU A 38 11.25 3.87 -3.66
N MET A 39 10.54 4.64 -2.83
CA MET A 39 10.68 6.10 -2.80
C MET A 39 12.06 6.53 -2.29
N HIS A 40 12.56 5.92 -1.21
CA HIS A 40 13.91 6.22 -0.70
C HIS A 40 15.00 5.86 -1.72
N ARG A 41 14.89 4.72 -2.41
CA ARG A 41 15.84 4.34 -3.47
C ARG A 41 15.78 5.31 -4.66
N MET A 42 14.59 5.75 -5.08
CA MET A 42 14.45 6.78 -6.11
C MET A 42 15.12 8.10 -5.71
N GLN A 43 15.01 8.51 -4.45
CA GLN A 43 15.67 9.70 -3.94
C GLN A 43 17.20 9.54 -3.94
N ALA A 44 17.71 8.43 -3.41
CA ALA A 44 19.14 8.14 -3.33
C ALA A 44 19.80 8.03 -4.72
N CYS A 45 19.16 7.32 -5.65
CA CYS A 45 19.64 7.16 -7.03
C CYS A 45 19.36 8.39 -7.91
N LYS A 46 18.71 9.44 -7.38
CA LYS A 46 18.27 10.66 -8.08
C LYS A 46 17.45 10.34 -9.34
N ALA A 47 16.56 9.34 -9.27
CA ALA A 47 15.79 8.88 -10.40
C ALA A 47 14.95 10.03 -10.99
N PRO A 48 15.07 10.32 -12.30
CA PRO A 48 14.29 11.37 -12.94
C PRO A 48 12.81 10.96 -12.97
N GLN A 49 11.92 11.96 -12.99
CA GLN A 49 10.48 11.74 -13.21
C GLN A 49 9.82 10.75 -12.21
N TRP A 50 10.31 10.71 -10.97
CA TRP A 50 9.78 9.86 -9.87
C TRP A 50 8.26 10.00 -9.67
N HIS A 51 7.68 11.16 -9.99
CA HIS A 51 6.24 11.42 -9.87
C HIS A 51 5.37 10.51 -10.75
N ARG A 52 5.97 9.83 -11.75
CA ARG A 52 5.30 8.83 -12.61
C ARG A 52 4.83 7.58 -11.85
N VAL A 53 5.26 7.40 -10.60
CA VAL A 53 4.64 6.41 -9.70
C VAL A 53 3.15 6.70 -9.51
N GLY A 54 2.77 7.97 -9.39
CA GLY A 54 1.38 8.42 -9.44
C GLY A 54 0.98 8.91 -10.83
N ARG A 55 -0.16 9.58 -10.91
CA ARG A 55 -0.60 10.34 -12.10
C ARG A 55 -0.42 11.86 -11.94
N LEU A 56 -0.20 12.33 -10.71
CA LEU A 56 0.01 13.75 -10.44
C LEU A 56 1.48 14.13 -10.67
N ARG A 57 1.73 15.04 -11.63
CA ARG A 57 3.06 15.60 -11.87
C ARG A 57 3.50 16.47 -10.69
N ARG A 58 4.73 16.27 -10.22
CA ARG A 58 5.31 17.00 -9.08
C ARG A 58 6.76 17.37 -9.37
N GLY A 59 7.12 18.62 -9.07
CA GLY A 59 8.48 19.13 -9.24
C GLY A 59 9.41 18.83 -8.06
N THR A 60 8.87 18.86 -6.84
CA THR A 60 9.65 18.67 -5.60
C THR A 60 9.42 17.28 -5.01
N PHE A 61 10.51 16.57 -4.73
CA PHE A 61 10.44 15.29 -4.02
C PHE A 61 9.88 15.50 -2.60
N PRO A 62 8.93 14.66 -2.14
CA PRO A 62 8.35 14.81 -0.81
C PRO A 62 9.39 14.56 0.28
N LYS A 63 9.25 15.23 1.42
CA LYS A 63 10.08 14.94 2.59
C LYS A 63 9.67 13.60 3.16
N LEU A 64 10.41 12.54 2.83
CA LEU A 64 10.27 11.25 3.47
C LEU A 64 10.84 11.34 4.89
N GLY A 65 10.19 10.66 5.84
CA GLY A 65 10.78 10.44 7.16
C GLY A 65 12.03 9.56 7.07
N ALA A 66 12.72 9.36 8.18
CA ALA A 66 13.85 8.43 8.20
C ALA A 66 13.36 7.01 7.82
N PRO A 67 14.12 6.26 7.00
CA PRO A 67 13.74 4.92 6.59
C PRO A 67 13.47 4.04 7.81
N GLY A 68 12.35 3.32 7.83
CA GLY A 68 12.01 2.39 8.91
C GLY A 68 11.43 3.03 10.17
N GLN A 69 11.13 4.34 10.16
CA GLN A 69 10.29 4.95 11.21
C GLN A 69 8.81 4.56 11.07
N SER A 70 8.38 4.09 9.89
CA SER A 70 7.13 3.36 9.72
C SER A 70 7.32 1.97 10.34
N GLY A 71 7.16 1.86 11.66
CA GLY A 71 7.22 0.56 12.33
C GLY A 71 6.30 -0.45 11.66
N PHE A 72 6.68 -1.73 11.63
CA PHE A 72 5.86 -2.81 11.09
C PHE A 72 4.47 -2.79 11.74
N GLY A 73 3.43 -2.47 10.97
CA GLY A 73 2.05 -2.32 11.45
C GLY A 73 1.59 -0.89 11.79
N SER A 74 2.48 0.11 11.71
CA SER A 74 2.08 1.52 11.64
C SER A 74 1.62 1.77 10.22
N GLY A 75 0.30 1.91 10.02
CA GLY A 75 -0.31 1.98 8.69
C GLY A 75 0.33 3.01 7.75
N PRO A 76 0.04 2.93 6.45
CA PRO A 76 0.74 3.68 5.42
C PRO A 76 0.80 5.18 5.71
N SER A 77 2.01 5.74 5.70
CA SER A 77 2.22 7.18 5.90
C SER A 77 1.40 7.96 4.86
N PRO A 78 0.54 8.91 5.28
CA PRO A 78 -0.26 9.72 4.35
C PRO A 78 0.58 10.43 3.29
N MET A 79 1.82 10.80 3.64
CA MET A 79 2.78 11.42 2.72
C MET A 79 3.18 10.45 1.61
N LEU A 80 3.42 9.20 1.95
CA LEU A 80 3.85 8.16 1.03
C LEU A 80 2.72 7.76 0.08
N LEU A 81 1.50 7.61 0.62
CA LEU A 81 0.30 7.41 -0.20
C LEU A 81 0.02 8.58 -1.14
N SER A 82 0.48 9.78 -0.79
CA SER A 82 0.36 10.92 -1.70
C SER A 82 1.20 10.71 -2.97
N CYS A 83 2.31 9.95 -2.93
CA CYS A 83 3.16 9.73 -4.11
C CYS A 83 2.45 8.92 -5.20
N VAL A 84 1.55 8.02 -4.82
CA VAL A 84 0.73 7.21 -5.74
C VAL A 84 -0.60 7.88 -6.12
N SER A 85 -0.76 9.19 -5.86
CA SER A 85 -2.00 9.91 -6.16
C SER A 85 -2.45 9.70 -7.61
N GLY A 86 -3.72 9.34 -7.78
CA GLY A 86 -4.32 9.03 -9.08
C GLY A 86 -4.28 7.55 -9.46
N ARG A 87 -3.61 6.70 -8.67
CA ARG A 87 -3.68 5.24 -8.76
C ARG A 87 -4.20 4.68 -7.43
N LEU A 88 -5.07 3.68 -7.49
CA LEU A 88 -5.56 2.97 -6.32
C LEU A 88 -4.49 1.96 -5.89
N LEU A 89 -4.18 1.93 -4.60
CA LEU A 89 -3.29 0.93 -4.03
C LEU A 89 -4.12 -0.15 -3.34
N CYS A 90 -4.05 -1.37 -3.86
CA CYS A 90 -4.72 -2.54 -3.31
C CYS A 90 -3.70 -3.40 -2.57
N ASP A 91 -3.62 -3.18 -1.25
CA ASP A 91 -2.72 -3.94 -0.39
C ASP A 91 -3.43 -5.18 0.16
N THR A 92 -3.00 -6.36 -0.29
CA THR A 92 -3.57 -7.63 0.13
C THR A 92 -3.24 -8.00 1.57
N TYR A 93 -2.19 -7.44 2.17
CA TYR A 93 -1.88 -7.62 3.58
C TYR A 93 -2.95 -6.96 4.46
N LEU A 94 -3.32 -5.71 4.12
CA LEU A 94 -4.37 -4.99 4.82
C LEU A 94 -5.75 -5.63 4.56
N GLY A 95 -6.01 -6.04 3.32
CA GLY A 95 -7.23 -6.76 2.96
C GLY A 95 -7.38 -8.07 3.72
N ALA A 96 -6.32 -8.88 3.81
CA ALA A 96 -6.32 -10.11 4.57
C ALA A 96 -6.56 -9.86 6.06
N LYS A 97 -5.93 -8.84 6.65
CA LYS A 97 -6.18 -8.46 8.06
C LYS A 97 -7.61 -8.02 8.34
N GLU A 98 -8.27 -7.37 7.39
CA GLU A 98 -9.66 -6.92 7.57
C GLU A 98 -10.67 -8.06 7.37
N LEU A 99 -10.37 -9.03 6.49
CA LEU A 99 -11.31 -10.05 6.04
C LEU A 99 -11.07 -11.44 6.67
N LEU A 100 -9.84 -11.77 7.05
CA LEU A 100 -9.42 -13.10 7.52
C LEU A 100 -9.00 -13.08 8.99
N ASN A 101 -9.91 -12.72 9.88
CA ASN A 101 -9.65 -12.59 11.32
C ASN A 101 -9.17 -13.89 12.02
N SER A 102 -9.33 -15.04 11.37
CA SER A 102 -8.93 -16.35 11.89
C SER A 102 -7.46 -16.70 11.66
N GLU A 103 -6.74 -15.95 10.82
CA GLU A 103 -5.35 -16.26 10.51
C GLU A 103 -4.39 -15.77 11.59
N VAL A 104 -3.44 -16.64 11.96
CA VAL A 104 -2.40 -16.34 12.95
C VAL A 104 -1.30 -15.48 12.32
N SER A 105 -0.96 -15.74 11.05
CA SER A 105 0.05 -15.01 10.29
C SER A 105 -0.52 -14.49 8.99
N TYR A 106 -0.28 -13.21 8.72
CA TYR A 106 -0.69 -12.53 7.49
C TYR A 106 0.46 -12.39 6.49
N SER A 107 1.57 -13.14 6.65
CA SER A 107 2.64 -13.13 5.66
C SER A 107 2.17 -13.75 4.35
N LEU A 108 2.71 -13.27 3.22
CA LEU A 108 2.36 -13.79 1.90
C LEU A 108 2.54 -15.32 1.81
N LYS A 109 3.60 -15.85 2.44
CA LYS A 109 3.85 -17.29 2.51
C LYS A 109 2.72 -18.04 3.21
N ALA A 110 2.38 -17.62 4.44
CA ALA A 110 1.35 -18.28 5.23
C ALA A 110 -0.03 -18.20 4.54
N LEU A 111 -0.35 -17.04 3.98
CA LEU A 111 -1.62 -16.85 3.27
C LEU A 111 -1.69 -17.66 1.97
N ALA A 112 -0.57 -17.75 1.23
CA ALA A 112 -0.50 -18.57 0.02
C ALA A 112 -0.72 -20.06 0.34
N GLU A 113 -0.06 -20.57 1.38
CA GLU A 113 -0.20 -21.97 1.80
C GLU A 113 -1.61 -22.26 2.32
N ASN A 114 -2.13 -21.42 3.23
CA ASN A 114 -3.40 -21.68 3.92
C ASN A 114 -4.64 -21.42 3.04
N LYS A 115 -4.59 -20.46 2.11
CA LYS A 115 -5.76 -20.02 1.34
C LYS A 115 -5.70 -20.36 -0.14
N LEU A 116 -4.51 -20.34 -0.74
CA LEU A 116 -4.34 -20.61 -2.17
C LEU A 116 -3.88 -22.06 -2.42
N GLY A 117 -3.42 -22.78 -1.40
CA GLY A 117 -2.82 -24.11 -1.56
C GLY A 117 -1.48 -24.09 -2.30
N GLU A 118 -0.84 -22.93 -2.36
CA GLU A 118 0.39 -22.69 -3.12
C GLU A 118 1.58 -22.51 -2.19
N SER A 119 2.69 -23.20 -2.49
CA SER A 119 3.91 -23.10 -1.68
C SER A 119 4.77 -21.92 -2.13
N LYS A 120 5.21 -21.11 -1.17
CA LYS A 120 6.16 -20.01 -1.40
C LYS A 120 7.50 -20.34 -0.76
N ILE A 121 8.55 -20.34 -1.57
CA ILE A 121 9.93 -20.48 -1.09
C ILE A 121 10.45 -19.08 -0.79
N ASP A 122 10.61 -18.75 0.49
CA ASP A 122 11.23 -17.50 0.89
C ASP A 122 12.74 -17.58 0.69
N MET A 123 13.30 -16.56 0.03
CA MET A 123 14.75 -16.40 -0.11
C MET A 123 15.25 -15.43 0.97
N PRO A 124 16.13 -15.88 1.90
CA PRO A 124 16.68 -14.98 2.90
C PRO A 124 17.62 -13.96 2.24
N PRO A 125 17.80 -12.76 2.83
CA PRO A 125 18.65 -11.72 2.26
C PRO A 125 20.10 -12.15 1.98
N SER A 126 20.64 -13.09 2.76
CA SER A 126 21.98 -13.65 2.57
C SER A 126 22.12 -14.44 1.26
N ASP A 127 21.05 -15.09 0.80
CA ASP A 127 21.06 -15.91 -0.40
C ASP A 127 20.80 -15.10 -1.67
N VAL A 128 20.28 -13.88 -1.53
CA VAL A 128 20.14 -12.94 -2.65
C VAL A 128 21.50 -12.66 -3.28
N GLN A 129 22.53 -12.38 -2.48
CA GLN A 129 23.88 -12.12 -3.00
C GLN A 129 24.45 -13.35 -3.71
N ARG A 130 24.33 -14.54 -3.11
CA ARG A 130 24.78 -15.81 -3.69
C ARG A 130 24.09 -16.15 -5.01
N SER A 131 22.84 -15.72 -5.16
CA SER A 131 22.07 -15.95 -6.38
C SER A 131 22.65 -15.21 -7.60
N PHE A 132 23.47 -14.16 -7.41
CA PHE A 132 24.16 -13.49 -8.52
C PHE A 132 25.40 -14.25 -9.03
N ASP A 133 25.89 -15.26 -8.30
CA ASP A 133 27.11 -16.00 -8.68
C ASP A 133 26.87 -16.94 -9.88
N THR A 134 25.62 -17.36 -10.10
CA THR A 134 25.25 -18.29 -11.18
C THR A 134 24.08 -17.74 -11.99
N ALA A 135 24.07 -18.02 -13.29
CA ALA A 135 22.95 -17.64 -14.17
C ALA A 135 21.63 -18.27 -13.72
N GLU A 136 21.66 -19.54 -13.28
CA GLU A 136 20.48 -20.23 -12.75
C GLU A 136 19.97 -19.59 -11.45
N GLY A 137 20.86 -19.21 -10.53
CA GLY A 137 20.49 -18.52 -9.30
C GLY A 137 19.78 -17.19 -9.60
N LEU A 138 20.29 -16.43 -10.56
CA LEU A 138 19.71 -15.15 -10.94
C LEU A 138 18.31 -15.30 -11.56
N VAL A 139 18.12 -16.33 -12.40
CA VAL A 139 16.82 -16.66 -12.97
C VAL A 139 15.85 -17.07 -11.86
N ARG A 140 16.25 -17.94 -10.93
CA ARG A 140 15.41 -18.33 -9.78
C ARG A 140 15.02 -17.14 -8.90
N LEU A 141 15.92 -16.18 -8.69
CA LEU A 141 15.62 -14.94 -7.97
C LEU A 141 14.60 -14.07 -8.73
N ALA A 142 14.70 -13.99 -10.06
CA ALA A 142 13.72 -13.26 -10.86
C ALA A 142 12.35 -13.97 -10.85
N GLU A 143 12.33 -15.29 -10.98
CA GLU A 143 11.13 -16.12 -10.93
C GLU A 143 10.42 -16.03 -9.58
N SER A 144 11.16 -15.97 -8.46
CA SER A 144 10.55 -15.79 -7.13
C SER A 144 9.82 -14.44 -7.02
N GLY A 145 10.41 -13.36 -7.52
CA GLY A 145 9.73 -12.05 -7.56
C GLY A 145 8.46 -12.03 -8.43
N VAL A 146 8.48 -12.76 -9.56
CA VAL A 146 7.28 -12.94 -10.40
C VAL A 146 6.23 -13.78 -9.67
N LYS A 147 6.63 -14.87 -9.02
CA LYS A 147 5.74 -15.73 -8.22
C LYS A 147 5.09 -14.95 -7.08
N ASP A 148 5.83 -14.10 -6.37
CA ASP A 148 5.31 -13.25 -5.29
C ASP A 148 4.27 -12.23 -5.80
N SER A 149 4.52 -11.66 -6.98
CA SER A 149 3.58 -10.77 -7.65
C SER A 149 2.29 -11.50 -8.06
N TRP A 150 2.43 -12.72 -8.58
CA TRP A 150 1.30 -13.57 -8.94
C TRP A 150 0.48 -14.00 -7.72
N LEU A 151 1.13 -14.43 -6.64
CA LEU A 151 0.48 -14.80 -5.38
C LEU A 151 -0.29 -13.62 -4.78
N SER A 152 0.29 -12.42 -4.84
CA SER A 152 -0.41 -11.20 -4.40
C SER A 152 -1.65 -10.92 -5.24
N LEU A 153 -1.58 -11.11 -6.56
CA LEU A 153 -2.73 -10.96 -7.46
C LEU A 153 -3.81 -12.03 -7.18
N ALA A 154 -3.40 -13.29 -7.03
CA ALA A 154 -4.29 -14.41 -6.70
C ALA A 154 -5.00 -14.18 -5.35
N MET A 155 -4.27 -13.68 -4.35
CA MET A 155 -4.84 -13.33 -3.05
C MET A 155 -5.90 -12.23 -3.16
N MET A 156 -5.66 -11.19 -3.97
CA MET A 156 -6.65 -10.13 -4.22
C MET A 156 -7.96 -10.69 -4.79
N PHE A 157 -7.87 -11.62 -5.74
CA PHE A 157 -9.04 -12.31 -6.30
C PHE A 157 -9.73 -13.21 -5.29
N TYR A 158 -8.97 -14.02 -4.54
CA TYR A 158 -9.50 -14.88 -3.48
C TYR A 158 -10.32 -14.10 -2.46
N LEU A 159 -9.82 -12.93 -2.05
CA LEU A 159 -10.50 -12.04 -1.10
C LEU A 159 -11.67 -11.25 -1.72
N ASN A 160 -11.85 -11.28 -3.05
CA ASN A 160 -12.73 -10.38 -3.78
C ASN A 160 -12.56 -8.90 -3.35
N GLN A 161 -11.30 -8.49 -3.14
CA GLN A 161 -11.00 -7.24 -2.44
C GLN A 161 -11.51 -6.01 -3.21
N LEU A 162 -11.39 -5.97 -4.54
CA LEU A 162 -11.84 -4.82 -5.34
C LEU A 162 -13.38 -4.70 -5.41
N PRO A 163 -14.15 -5.74 -5.77
CA PRO A 163 -15.62 -5.65 -5.75
C PRO A 163 -16.17 -5.26 -4.38
N LEU A 164 -15.66 -5.89 -3.31
CA LEU A 164 -16.12 -5.64 -1.95
C LEU A 164 -15.86 -4.20 -1.52
N THR A 165 -14.63 -3.72 -1.70
CA THR A 165 -14.27 -2.35 -1.30
C THR A 165 -14.96 -1.30 -2.17
N ARG A 166 -15.26 -1.60 -3.44
CA ARG A 166 -16.10 -0.72 -4.28
C ARG A 166 -17.50 -0.57 -3.72
N GLN A 167 -18.15 -1.66 -3.34
CA GLN A 167 -19.49 -1.64 -2.74
C GLN A 167 -19.51 -0.88 -1.42
N GLN A 168 -18.54 -1.16 -0.53
CA GLN A 168 -18.40 -0.42 0.73
C GLN A 168 -18.24 1.09 0.50
N THR A 169 -17.43 1.47 -0.49
CA THR A 169 -17.20 2.87 -0.83
C THR A 169 -18.48 3.52 -1.37
N ALA A 170 -19.22 2.82 -2.23
CA ALA A 170 -20.48 3.33 -2.77
C ALA A 170 -21.55 3.53 -1.69
N LEU A 171 -21.62 2.62 -0.71
CA LEU A 171 -22.54 2.72 0.42
C LEU A 171 -22.16 3.87 1.37
N CYS A 172 -20.89 4.02 1.70
CA CYS A 172 -20.44 5.03 2.65
C CYS A 172 -20.25 6.42 2.03
N GLY A 173 -20.12 6.52 0.70
CA GLY A 173 -19.91 7.79 -0.01
C GLY A 173 -18.56 8.43 0.25
N ASN A 174 -17.53 7.65 0.59
CA ASN A 174 -16.15 8.12 0.78
C ASN A 174 -15.28 7.88 -0.48
N VAL A 175 -13.98 8.17 -0.39
CA VAL A 175 -13.03 7.93 -1.49
C VAL A 175 -12.52 6.48 -1.45
N TRP A 176 -12.54 5.76 -2.58
CA TRP A 176 -12.18 4.34 -2.65
C TRP A 176 -10.76 4.04 -2.17
N SER A 177 -9.79 4.92 -2.47
CA SER A 177 -8.40 4.77 -1.97
C SER A 177 -8.31 4.73 -0.44
N LYS A 178 -9.23 5.40 0.26
CA LYS A 178 -9.31 5.37 1.72
C LYS A 178 -9.94 4.09 2.24
N THR A 179 -10.96 3.57 1.54
CA THR A 179 -11.53 2.26 1.85
C THR A 179 -10.47 1.16 1.72
N LEU A 180 -9.68 1.15 0.64
CA LEU A 180 -8.58 0.21 0.43
C LEU A 180 -7.46 0.31 1.48
N SER A 181 -7.35 1.45 2.17
CA SER A 181 -6.39 1.65 3.27
C SER A 181 -6.87 1.09 4.62
N GLY A 182 -8.05 0.46 4.69
CA GLY A 182 -8.57 -0.19 5.90
C GLY A 182 -9.17 0.76 6.96
N GLN A 183 -9.49 2.02 6.61
CA GLN A 183 -9.97 3.02 7.59
C GLN A 183 -11.47 2.91 7.88
N ARG A 184 -11.89 1.92 8.68
CA ARG A 184 -13.32 1.67 9.04
C ARG A 184 -14.01 2.90 9.65
N ALA A 185 -13.35 3.60 10.56
CA ALA A 185 -13.92 4.80 11.20
C ALA A 185 -14.25 5.89 10.18
N GLN A 186 -13.38 6.10 9.19
CA GLN A 186 -13.60 7.09 8.14
C GLN A 186 -14.80 6.73 7.26
N ARG A 187 -15.05 5.44 7.01
CA ARG A 187 -16.23 4.99 6.25
C ARG A 187 -17.53 5.34 6.98
N ILE A 188 -17.57 5.08 8.30
CA ILE A 188 -18.74 5.41 9.14
C ILE A 188 -18.93 6.92 9.23
N GLU A 189 -17.84 7.68 9.39
CA GLU A 189 -17.90 9.15 9.41
C GLU A 189 -18.55 9.71 8.14
N TYR A 190 -18.11 9.29 6.95
CA TYR A 190 -18.68 9.76 5.69
C TYR A 190 -20.14 9.35 5.51
N LEU A 191 -20.51 8.12 5.91
CA LEU A 191 -21.90 7.67 5.87
C LEU A 191 -22.80 8.60 6.70
N LEU A 192 -22.37 8.94 7.93
CA LEU A 192 -23.11 9.86 8.80
C LEU A 192 -23.14 11.28 8.25
N LEU A 193 -22.01 11.77 7.72
CA LEU A 193 -21.94 13.11 7.11
C LEU A 193 -22.96 13.26 5.98
N HIS A 194 -23.10 12.26 5.11
CA HIS A 194 -24.10 12.25 4.04
C HIS A 194 -25.53 12.27 4.60
N GLU A 195 -25.85 11.41 5.57
CA GLU A 195 -27.18 11.35 6.20
C GLU A 195 -27.57 12.66 6.91
N PHE A 196 -26.68 13.23 7.72
CA PHE A 196 -26.94 14.48 8.42
C PHE A 196 -27.08 15.66 7.45
N HIS A 197 -26.24 15.71 6.41
CA HIS A 197 -26.34 16.74 5.39
C HIS A 197 -27.66 16.66 4.60
N MET A 198 -28.11 15.45 4.24
CA MET A 198 -29.39 15.21 3.56
C MET A 198 -30.57 15.71 4.41
N ARG A 199 -30.51 15.53 5.73
CA ARG A 199 -31.53 15.97 6.69
C ARG A 199 -31.37 17.43 7.15
N LYS A 200 -30.44 18.19 6.55
CA LYS A 200 -30.15 19.60 6.88
C LYS A 200 -29.72 19.84 8.34
N HIS A 201 -29.05 18.86 8.95
CA HIS A 201 -28.40 19.04 10.25
C HIS A 201 -27.02 19.68 10.10
N LEU A 202 -26.62 20.44 11.11
CA LEU A 202 -25.23 20.87 11.26
C LEU A 202 -24.38 19.68 11.71
N VAL A 203 -23.23 19.49 11.07
CA VAL A 203 -22.27 18.43 11.38
C VAL A 203 -21.12 18.99 12.23
N PRO A 204 -20.51 18.19 13.10
CA PRO A 204 -19.36 18.63 13.88
C PRO A 204 -18.17 19.00 12.99
N ASP A 205 -17.50 20.10 13.33
CA ASP A 205 -16.27 20.50 12.64
C ASP A 205 -15.13 19.52 12.89
N ARG A 206 -14.29 19.35 11.87
CA ARG A 206 -13.12 18.49 11.98
C ARG A 206 -12.03 19.17 12.81
N LEU A 207 -11.99 18.83 14.09
CA LEU A 207 -10.98 19.35 15.01
C LEU A 207 -9.56 18.85 14.66
N PRO A 208 -8.54 19.74 14.64
CA PRO A 208 -7.13 19.35 14.59
C PRO A 208 -6.75 18.44 15.76
N LYS A 209 -5.72 17.61 15.58
CA LYS A 209 -5.30 16.62 16.60
C LYS A 209 -5.01 17.28 17.97
N ALA A 210 -4.28 18.40 17.98
CA ALA A 210 -3.96 19.13 19.21
C ALA A 210 -5.21 19.64 19.93
N GLU A 211 -6.23 20.03 19.18
CA GLU A 211 -7.49 20.53 19.73
C GLU A 211 -8.39 19.38 20.22
N ARG A 212 -8.42 18.25 19.51
CA ARG A 212 -9.06 17.02 19.99
C ARG A 212 -8.47 16.58 21.33
N GLU A 213 -7.15 16.61 21.47
CA GLU A 213 -6.47 16.26 22.73
C GLU A 213 -6.79 17.25 23.85
N ARG A 214 -6.90 18.55 23.55
CA ARG A 214 -7.32 19.57 24.52
C ARG A 214 -8.77 19.34 24.98
N VAL A 215 -9.69 19.09 24.04
CA VAL A 215 -11.12 18.86 24.34
C VAL A 215 -11.30 17.55 25.10
N ALA A 216 -10.60 16.47 24.74
CA ALA A 216 -10.65 15.20 25.45
C ALA A 216 -10.13 15.31 26.89
N LYS A 217 -9.03 16.06 27.11
CA LYS A 217 -8.52 16.38 28.44
C LYS A 217 -9.52 17.21 29.26
N ALA A 218 -10.17 18.19 28.65
CA ALA A 218 -11.19 19.01 29.31
C ALA A 218 -12.45 18.21 29.66
N ALA A 219 -12.79 17.19 28.86
CA ALA A 219 -13.94 16.30 29.09
C ALA A 219 -13.67 15.16 30.08
N GLY A 220 -12.48 15.08 30.69
CA GLY A 220 -12.15 14.06 31.71
C GLY A 220 -11.97 12.64 31.16
N MET A 221 -11.98 12.43 29.84
CA MET A 221 -11.73 11.13 29.22
C MET A 221 -10.22 10.83 29.27
N LYS A 222 -9.78 10.06 30.27
CA LYS A 222 -8.42 9.50 30.30
C LYS A 222 -8.26 8.44 29.20
N LYS A 223 -7.07 8.42 28.59
CA LYS A 223 -6.64 7.44 27.57
C LYS A 223 -6.83 6.00 28.01
#